data_AF-A0A934I1K8-F1
#
_entry.id   AF-A0A934I1K8-F1
#
_cell.length_a   1.000
_cell.length_b   1.000
_cell.length_c   1.000
_cell.angle_alpha   90.00
_cell.angle_beta   90.00
_cell.angle_gamma   90.00
#
_symmetry.space_group_name_H-M   'P 1'
#
loop_
_entity.id
_entity.type
_entity.pdbx_description
1 polymer ?
#
loop_
_entity_poly.entity_id
_entity_poly.type
_entity_poly.pdbx_seq_one_letter_code
_entity_poly.pdbx_strand_id
1 'polypeptide(L)'
;MKKLKLNLFLIFTVLLIFLSNFKAQAAPNIKRIFWNGNPGFKFPFREAGPYDYWVSNSTWDEYNVWMTYKGNPKNRFIDYELLSSQPLYKYAAATDFNYNSDKIYGNGSGIFMHIAPYSGGGTLGCVGMPEDKLLNILMWMDPSKNPVIIMGPTSELNKM
;
A
#
# COMPACT_ATOMS: atom_id res chain seq x y z
N MET A 1 15.37 7.66 16.73
CA MET A 1 14.77 6.85 15.64
C MET A 1 15.88 6.17 14.85
N LYS A 2 15.67 4.95 14.31
CA LYS A 2 16.55 4.39 13.27
C LYS A 2 15.95 4.73 11.90
N LYS A 3 16.46 5.77 11.21
CA LYS A 3 16.09 6.06 9.81
C LYS A 3 16.68 4.95 8.92
N LEU A 4 15.84 4.16 8.25
CA LEU A 4 16.29 3.18 7.25
C LEU A 4 16.65 3.92 5.96
N LYS A 5 17.94 4.16 5.72
CA LYS A 5 18.41 4.66 4.41
C LYS A 5 18.40 3.51 3.41
N LEU A 6 17.34 3.41 2.60
CA LEU A 6 17.43 2.66 1.34
C LEU A 6 18.50 3.33 0.48
N ASN A 7 19.51 2.56 0.05
CA ASN A 7 20.56 3.10 -0.79
C ASN A 7 20.02 3.20 -2.23
N LEU A 8 20.00 4.40 -2.80
CA LEU A 8 19.07 4.80 -3.88
C LEU A 8 19.31 4.11 -5.24
N PHE A 9 20.32 3.25 -5.35
CA PHE A 9 20.79 2.65 -6.60
C PHE A 9 19.93 1.49 -7.15
N LEU A 10 18.87 1.09 -6.44
CA LEU A 10 17.91 0.04 -6.89
C LEU A 10 16.54 0.59 -7.31
N ILE A 11 16.32 1.92 -7.29
CA ILE A 11 15.02 2.55 -7.59
C ILE A 11 15.13 3.39 -8.87
N PHE A 12 15.44 2.73 -9.99
CA PHE A 12 15.33 3.33 -11.32
C PHE A 12 14.12 2.76 -12.06
N THR A 13 13.40 3.64 -12.78
CA THR A 13 12.35 3.32 -13.77
C THR A 13 10.94 2.96 -13.24
N VAL A 14 10.53 3.40 -12.05
CA VAL A 14 9.08 3.57 -11.71
C VAL A 14 8.83 4.87 -10.92
N LEU A 15 9.13 6.04 -11.51
CA LEU A 15 8.74 7.33 -10.92
C LEU A 15 8.66 8.53 -11.91
N LEU A 16 8.11 8.31 -13.10
CA LEU A 16 7.63 9.42 -13.94
C LEU A 16 6.18 9.16 -14.36
N ILE A 17 5.46 10.26 -14.64
CA ILE A 17 4.00 10.35 -14.82
C ILE A 17 3.25 10.30 -13.46
N PHE A 18 2.30 11.23 -13.27
CA PHE A 18 1.39 11.41 -12.11
C PHE A 18 1.89 11.99 -10.76
N LEU A 19 3.15 12.43 -10.58
CA LEU A 19 3.62 13.05 -9.32
C LEU A 19 4.00 14.55 -9.40
N SER A 20 3.16 15.39 -10.03
CA SER A 20 3.36 16.86 -10.06
C SER A 20 2.88 17.60 -8.80
N ASN A 21 1.96 17.02 -8.02
CA ASN A 21 1.33 17.65 -6.85
C ASN A 21 1.51 16.86 -5.53
N PHE A 22 2.31 15.80 -5.53
CA PHE A 22 2.41 14.88 -4.40
C PHE A 22 3.36 15.43 -3.31
N LYS A 23 2.81 16.11 -2.32
CA LYS A 23 3.53 16.44 -1.07
C LYS A 23 3.94 15.13 -0.41
N ALA A 24 5.18 15.05 0.09
CA ALA A 24 5.69 13.85 0.72
C ALA A 24 4.94 13.57 2.03
N GLN A 25 4.03 12.60 1.99
CA GLN A 25 3.15 12.24 3.09
C GLN A 25 3.82 11.22 4.01
N ALA A 26 3.78 11.47 5.32
CA ALA A 26 4.13 10.46 6.31
C ALA A 26 2.96 9.46 6.47
N ALA A 27 3.29 8.18 6.48
CA ALA A 27 2.39 7.08 6.78
C ALA A 27 2.66 6.54 8.20
N PRO A 28 2.05 7.11 9.26
CA PRO A 28 2.33 6.73 10.64
C PRO A 28 1.69 5.41 11.11
N ASN A 29 0.89 4.76 10.25
CA ASN A 29 -0.02 3.68 10.65
C ASN A 29 -0.05 2.53 9.63
N ILE A 30 1.03 1.76 9.45
CA ILE A 30 0.96 0.52 8.65
C ILE A 30 0.13 -0.53 9.41
N LYS A 31 -1.20 -0.47 9.32
CA LYS A 31 -2.09 -1.28 10.18
C LYS A 31 -2.41 -2.66 9.61
N ARG A 32 -2.13 -2.92 8.33
CA ARG A 32 -2.58 -4.12 7.62
C ARG A 32 -1.53 -4.60 6.62
N ILE A 33 -0.92 -5.76 6.90
CA ILE A 33 -0.21 -6.59 5.92
C ILE A 33 -1.22 -7.59 5.34
N PHE A 34 -1.24 -7.71 4.01
CA PHE A 34 -1.98 -8.74 3.26
C PHE A 34 -1.05 -9.92 2.97
N TRP A 35 -1.56 -11.15 3.06
CA TRP A 35 -0.78 -12.37 2.87
C TRP A 35 -1.60 -13.51 2.25
N ASN A 36 -0.93 -14.42 1.54
CA ASN A 36 -1.31 -15.82 1.44
C ASN A 36 -0.35 -16.63 2.34
N GLY A 37 -0.80 -16.92 3.57
CA GLY A 37 0.06 -17.49 4.67
C GLY A 37 1.56 -16.13 6.87
N ASN A 38 2.62 -16.62 7.64
CA ASN A 38 3.53 -15.86 8.52
C ASN A 38 4.99 -16.33 8.34
N PRO A 39 5.80 -15.64 7.52
CA PRO A 39 7.25 -15.88 7.42
C PRO A 39 8.05 -15.28 8.58
N GLY A 40 7.40 -14.62 9.56
CA GLY A 40 8.04 -13.92 10.68
C GLY A 40 7.63 -12.45 10.83
N PHE A 41 6.44 -12.06 10.38
CA PHE A 41 5.95 -10.69 10.50
C PHE A 41 5.66 -10.32 11.97
N LYS A 42 6.11 -9.12 12.37
CA LYS A 42 5.86 -8.54 13.70
C LYS A 42 4.63 -7.64 13.74
N PHE A 43 4.20 -7.14 12.58
CA PHE A 43 2.97 -6.39 12.43
C PHE A 43 1.76 -7.34 12.36
N PRO A 44 0.57 -6.91 12.83
CA PRO A 44 -0.67 -7.59 12.53
C PRO A 44 -0.85 -7.74 11.01
N PHE A 45 -1.08 -8.97 10.57
CA PHE A 45 -1.36 -9.34 9.19
C PHE A 45 -2.74 -9.99 9.09
N ARG A 46 -3.34 -9.97 7.90
CA ARG A 46 -4.61 -10.63 7.59
C ARG A 46 -4.53 -11.25 6.20
N GLU A 47 -4.97 -12.49 6.08
CA GLU A 47 -5.20 -13.12 4.79
C GLU A 47 -6.49 -12.58 4.15
N ALA A 48 -6.41 -12.27 2.85
CA ALA A 48 -7.54 -11.75 2.09
C ALA A 48 -8.40 -12.91 1.56
N GLY A 49 -9.64 -13.02 2.04
CA GLY A 49 -10.59 -14.04 1.58
C GLY A 49 -11.36 -13.63 0.32
N PRO A 50 -12.18 -14.54 -0.26
CA PRO A 50 -12.99 -14.28 -1.46
C PRO A 50 -14.12 -13.23 -1.29
N TYR A 51 -14.22 -12.64 -0.10
CA TYR A 51 -15.20 -11.62 0.29
C TYR A 51 -14.52 -10.31 0.75
N ASP A 52 -13.20 -10.19 0.56
CA ASP A 52 -12.40 -9.08 1.04
C ASP A 52 -12.02 -8.12 -0.09
N TYR A 53 -12.55 -6.90 0.01
CA TYR A 53 -12.41 -5.86 -1.00
C TYR A 53 -11.70 -4.65 -0.43
N TRP A 54 -10.80 -4.03 -1.19
CA TRP A 54 -10.49 -2.62 -0.99
C TRP A 54 -11.50 -1.80 -1.76
N VAL A 55 -12.23 -0.91 -1.08
CA VAL A 55 -13.25 -0.06 -1.70
C VAL A 55 -12.64 1.32 -1.92
N SER A 56 -12.67 1.77 -3.17
CA SER A 56 -12.10 3.04 -3.63
C SER A 56 -13.16 4.10 -3.91
N ASN A 57 -14.42 3.71 -4.09
CA ASN A 57 -15.57 4.62 -4.24
C ASN A 57 -16.86 3.90 -3.83
N SER A 58 -17.67 4.49 -2.94
CA SER A 58 -19.02 4.01 -2.61
C SER A 58 -19.75 5.06 -1.76
N THR A 59 -19.29 5.26 -0.53
CA THR A 59 -19.74 6.28 0.42
C THR A 59 -18.51 6.90 1.11
N TRP A 60 -18.67 7.98 1.87
CA TRP A 60 -17.55 8.61 2.59
C TRP A 60 -16.85 7.63 3.55
N ASP A 61 -17.59 6.80 4.26
CA ASP A 61 -17.05 5.86 5.24
C ASP A 61 -16.55 4.54 4.62
N GLU A 62 -16.97 4.25 3.38
CA GLU A 62 -16.43 3.17 2.54
C GLU A 62 -15.36 3.67 1.55
N TYR A 63 -14.92 4.93 1.64
CA TYR A 63 -13.87 5.47 0.78
C TYR A 63 -12.48 5.07 1.26
N ASN A 64 -11.72 4.43 0.36
CA ASN A 64 -10.34 3.98 0.57
C ASN A 64 -10.19 3.04 1.78
N VAL A 65 -11.00 1.98 1.88
CA VAL A 65 -10.97 1.04 3.02
C VAL A 65 -11.13 -0.43 2.62
N TRP A 66 -10.47 -1.32 3.37
CA TRP A 66 -10.76 -2.76 3.34
C TRP A 66 -12.11 -3.05 4.01
N MET A 67 -13.08 -3.49 3.21
CA MET A 67 -14.41 -4.00 3.62
C MET A 67 -14.52 -5.52 3.39
N THR A 68 -15.25 -6.23 4.27
CA THR A 68 -15.62 -7.64 4.07
C THR A 68 -17.12 -7.74 3.74
N TYR A 69 -17.49 -8.30 2.59
CA TYR A 69 -18.89 -8.35 2.13
C TYR A 69 -19.20 -9.66 1.38
N LYS A 70 -20.31 -10.33 1.73
CA LYS A 70 -20.69 -11.64 1.15
C LYS A 70 -21.74 -11.57 0.02
N GLY A 71 -22.27 -10.38 -0.27
CA GLY A 71 -23.18 -10.17 -1.40
C GLY A 71 -22.43 -9.88 -2.70
N ASN A 72 -23.16 -9.67 -3.81
CA ASN A 72 -22.55 -9.19 -5.05
C ASN A 72 -21.99 -7.76 -4.85
N PRO A 73 -20.67 -7.53 -4.93
CA PRO A 73 -20.07 -6.21 -4.67
C PRO A 73 -20.55 -5.14 -5.65
N LYS A 74 -20.92 -5.51 -6.90
CA LYS A 74 -21.49 -4.59 -7.91
C LYS A 74 -22.82 -3.97 -7.49
N ASN A 75 -23.50 -4.54 -6.49
CA ASN A 75 -24.76 -4.03 -5.96
C ASN A 75 -24.55 -3.12 -4.72
N ARG A 76 -23.30 -2.81 -4.35
CA ARG A 76 -22.96 -2.00 -3.16
C ARG A 76 -21.86 -0.96 -3.41
N PHE A 77 -20.76 -1.37 -4.05
CA PHE A 77 -19.57 -0.53 -4.23
C PHE A 77 -19.52 0.04 -5.65
N ILE A 78 -19.07 1.28 -5.79
CA ILE A 78 -18.94 1.96 -7.09
C ILE A 78 -17.59 1.62 -7.74
N ASP A 79 -16.51 1.62 -6.95
CA ASP A 79 -15.17 1.21 -7.34
C ASP A 79 -14.55 0.38 -6.21
N TYR A 80 -14.03 -0.80 -6.54
CA TYR A 80 -13.54 -1.79 -5.59
C TYR A 80 -12.60 -2.81 -6.24
N GLU A 81 -11.70 -3.37 -5.44
CA GLU A 81 -10.74 -4.40 -5.84
C GLU A 81 -10.89 -5.64 -4.96
N LEU A 82 -11.03 -6.84 -5.55
CA LEU A 82 -11.05 -8.10 -4.81
C LEU A 82 -9.60 -8.53 -4.48
N LEU A 83 -9.19 -8.27 -3.25
CA LEU A 83 -7.81 -8.42 -2.78
C LEU A 83 -7.27 -9.84 -2.98
N SER A 84 -8.08 -10.87 -2.74
CA SER A 84 -7.69 -12.28 -2.88
C SER A 84 -7.47 -12.73 -4.32
N SER A 85 -7.89 -11.93 -5.32
CA SER A 85 -7.76 -12.26 -6.74
C SER A 85 -6.49 -11.72 -7.39
N GLN A 86 -5.72 -10.88 -6.69
CA GLN A 86 -4.53 -10.22 -7.23
C GLN A 86 -3.25 -11.01 -6.93
N PRO A 87 -2.57 -11.61 -7.93
CA PRO A 87 -1.35 -12.40 -7.71
C PRO A 87 -0.21 -11.59 -7.09
N LEU A 88 -0.17 -10.29 -7.38
CA LEU A 88 0.84 -9.36 -6.85
C LEU A 88 0.69 -9.10 -5.33
N TYR A 89 -0.46 -9.42 -4.74
CA TYR A 89 -0.78 -9.17 -3.33
C TYR A 89 -0.57 -10.40 -2.41
N LYS A 90 0.04 -11.47 -2.95
CA LYS A 90 0.59 -12.61 -2.17
C LYS A 90 1.35 -12.15 -0.92
N TYR A 91 2.08 -11.04 -1.06
CA TYR A 91 2.51 -10.17 0.02
C TYR A 91 2.16 -8.73 -0.36
N ALA A 92 1.48 -8.00 0.51
CA ALA A 92 1.33 -6.55 0.38
C ALA A 92 1.19 -5.85 1.74
N ALA A 93 1.31 -4.53 1.77
CA ALA A 93 1.00 -3.73 2.96
C ALA A 93 0.34 -2.40 2.60
N ALA A 94 -0.72 -2.03 3.34
CA ALA A 94 -1.38 -0.75 3.18
C ALA A 94 -0.51 0.40 3.69
N THR A 95 -0.37 1.47 2.91
CA THR A 95 0.44 2.63 3.29
C THR A 95 -0.33 3.68 4.09
N ASP A 96 -1.61 3.45 4.44
CA ASP A 96 -2.52 4.42 5.07
C ASP A 96 -2.52 5.82 4.37
N PHE A 97 -2.13 5.90 3.09
CA PHE A 97 -2.26 7.10 2.27
C PHE A 97 -3.74 7.44 2.07
N ASN A 98 -4.09 8.72 2.26
CA ASN A 98 -5.45 9.27 2.09
C ASN A 98 -6.51 8.55 2.96
N TYR A 99 -6.17 8.20 4.20
CA TYR A 99 -6.89 7.25 5.06
C TYR A 99 -7.38 7.87 6.39
N ASN A 100 -8.31 7.21 7.10
CA ASN A 100 -8.94 7.64 8.36
C ASN A 100 -9.52 9.08 8.31
N SER A 101 -9.11 9.96 9.24
CA SER A 101 -9.54 11.35 9.40
C SER A 101 -9.02 12.28 8.31
N ASP A 102 -7.90 11.90 7.69
CA ASP A 102 -7.11 12.77 6.82
C ASP A 102 -7.44 12.51 5.34
N LYS A 103 -8.48 11.71 5.08
CA LYS A 103 -8.96 11.35 3.74
C LYS A 103 -9.60 12.53 3.03
N ILE A 104 -9.28 12.68 1.75
CA ILE A 104 -9.85 13.66 0.81
C ILE A 104 -10.45 12.89 -0.36
N TYR A 105 -11.71 13.18 -0.71
CA TYR A 105 -12.40 12.42 -1.77
C TYR A 105 -11.71 12.59 -3.13
N GLY A 106 -11.59 11.49 -3.87
CA GLY A 106 -10.93 11.48 -5.19
C GLY A 106 -9.41 11.64 -5.18
N ASN A 107 -8.76 11.89 -4.04
CA ASN A 107 -7.32 12.12 -3.93
C ASN A 107 -6.49 10.81 -3.91
N GLY A 108 -6.93 9.80 -4.65
CA GLY A 108 -6.32 8.46 -4.72
C GLY A 108 -6.74 7.49 -3.60
N SER A 109 -6.63 6.20 -3.87
CA SER A 109 -7.02 5.09 -2.99
C SER A 109 -6.12 3.88 -3.25
N GLY A 110 -6.05 2.93 -2.32
CA GLY A 110 -5.46 1.60 -2.56
C GLY A 110 -3.94 1.59 -2.74
N ILE A 111 -3.22 2.59 -2.22
CA ILE A 111 -1.77 2.68 -2.34
C ILE A 111 -1.10 1.66 -1.41
N PHE A 112 -0.62 0.56 -1.99
CA PHE A 112 0.03 -0.55 -1.28
C PHE A 112 1.52 -0.65 -1.64
N MET A 113 2.32 -1.22 -0.74
CA MET A 113 3.57 -1.88 -1.13
C MET A 113 3.24 -3.31 -1.53
N HIS A 114 3.67 -3.80 -2.70
CA HIS A 114 3.35 -5.15 -3.18
C HIS A 114 4.41 -5.70 -4.15
N ILE A 115 4.24 -6.94 -4.63
CA ILE A 115 5.18 -7.57 -5.56
C ILE A 115 5.10 -6.88 -6.93
N ALA A 116 6.23 -6.49 -7.51
CA ALA A 116 6.29 -5.88 -8.84
C ALA A 116 5.85 -6.87 -9.95
N PRO A 117 5.16 -6.42 -11.01
CA PRO A 117 4.90 -7.25 -12.17
C PRO A 117 6.21 -7.58 -12.91
N TYR A 118 6.39 -8.85 -13.33
CA TYR A 118 7.58 -9.33 -14.05
C TYR A 118 7.92 -8.56 -15.33
N SER A 119 6.95 -7.87 -15.93
CA SER A 119 7.12 -7.05 -17.14
C SER A 119 7.83 -5.71 -16.89
N GLY A 120 8.12 -5.34 -15.63
CA GLY A 120 8.66 -4.02 -15.29
C GLY A 120 7.67 -2.87 -15.51
N GLY A 121 6.39 -3.19 -15.71
CA GLY A 121 5.34 -2.19 -15.90
C GLY A 121 5.14 -1.32 -14.65
N GLY A 122 4.92 -0.02 -14.87
CA GLY A 122 4.62 0.91 -13.79
C GLY A 122 3.29 0.60 -13.10
N THR A 123 3.20 0.94 -11.82
CA THR A 123 1.99 0.85 -11.00
C THR A 123 1.13 2.11 -11.16
N LEU A 124 -0.16 2.02 -10.81
CA LEU A 124 -1.04 3.20 -10.65
C LEU A 124 -0.82 3.88 -9.27
N GLY A 125 0.44 4.09 -8.89
CA GLY A 125 0.86 4.76 -7.63
C GLY A 125 1.31 3.83 -6.49
N CYS A 126 1.07 2.52 -6.59
CA CYS A 126 1.58 1.54 -5.60
C CYS A 126 3.11 1.37 -5.65
N VAL A 127 3.72 0.88 -4.56
CA VAL A 127 5.16 0.59 -4.52
C VAL A 127 5.40 -0.89 -4.86
N GLY A 128 5.63 -1.17 -6.14
CA GLY A 128 6.04 -2.49 -6.62
C GLY A 128 7.53 -2.76 -6.37
N MET A 129 7.88 -3.93 -5.82
CA MET A 129 9.27 -4.37 -5.70
C MET A 129 9.41 -5.91 -5.79
N PRO A 130 10.61 -6.49 -5.98
CA PRO A 130 10.81 -7.94 -5.96
C PRO A 130 10.37 -8.58 -4.63
N GLU A 131 9.86 -9.81 -4.68
CA GLU A 131 9.27 -10.50 -3.52
C GLU A 131 10.25 -10.61 -2.34
N ASP A 132 11.54 -10.85 -2.60
CA ASP A 132 12.57 -10.93 -1.56
C ASP A 132 12.79 -9.57 -0.85
N LYS A 133 12.77 -8.46 -1.59
CA LYS A 133 12.93 -7.11 -1.02
C LYS A 133 11.71 -6.73 -0.18
N LEU A 134 10.52 -7.05 -0.67
CA LEU A 134 9.27 -6.82 0.07
C LEU A 134 9.26 -7.62 1.38
N LEU A 135 9.54 -8.92 1.32
CA LEU A 135 9.64 -9.78 2.50
C LEU A 135 10.63 -9.24 3.54
N ASN A 136 11.84 -8.85 3.11
CA ASN A 136 12.84 -8.29 4.00
C ASN A 136 12.36 -7.01 4.70
N ILE A 137 11.65 -6.12 4.01
CA ILE A 137 11.09 -4.89 4.60
C ILE A 137 9.94 -5.22 5.58
N LEU A 138 9.00 -6.08 5.19
CA LEU A 138 7.84 -6.44 6.01
C LEU A 138 8.21 -7.23 7.29
N MET A 139 9.27 -8.03 7.26
CA MET A 139 9.81 -8.70 8.46
C MET A 139 10.69 -7.79 9.32
N TRP A 140 11.39 -6.81 8.72
CA TRP A 140 12.16 -5.79 9.44
C TRP A 140 11.26 -4.84 10.24
N MET A 141 10.11 -4.47 9.65
CA MET A 141 9.10 -3.62 10.26
C MET A 141 8.65 -4.15 11.63
N ASP A 142 8.83 -3.35 12.66
CA ASP A 142 8.56 -3.69 14.06
C ASP A 142 7.64 -2.63 14.68
N PRO A 143 6.40 -2.96 15.09
CA PRO A 143 5.44 -1.95 15.56
C PRO A 143 5.92 -1.23 16.82
N SER A 144 6.75 -1.88 17.66
CA SER A 144 7.36 -1.26 18.85
C SER A 144 8.43 -0.20 18.53
N LYS A 145 8.70 0.06 17.25
CA LYS A 145 9.69 1.02 16.76
C LYS A 145 9.08 2.15 15.92
N ASN A 146 7.75 2.17 15.76
CA ASN A 146 7.00 3.17 14.99
C ASN A 146 7.63 3.46 13.60
N PRO A 147 7.76 2.45 12.72
CA PRO A 147 8.26 2.66 11.36
C PRO A 147 7.29 3.53 10.58
N VAL A 148 7.84 4.44 9.78
CA VAL A 148 7.10 5.38 8.94
C VAL A 148 7.54 5.18 7.51
N ILE A 149 6.59 5.01 6.59
CA ILE A 149 6.85 5.12 5.15
C ILE A 149 6.77 6.60 4.78
N ILE A 150 7.72 7.05 3.97
CA ILE A 150 7.75 8.39 3.36
C ILE A 150 7.96 8.16 1.86
N MET A 151 7.07 8.73 1.04
CA MET A 151 7.07 8.57 -0.42
C MET A 151 6.85 9.93 -1.08
N GLY A 152 7.50 10.15 -2.22
CA GLY A 152 7.37 11.36 -3.02
C GLY A 152 8.54 11.52 -4.00
N PRO A 153 8.50 12.54 -4.87
CA PRO A 153 9.63 12.88 -5.74
C PRO A 153 10.89 13.19 -4.93
N THR A 154 12.06 12.85 -5.47
CA THR A 154 13.37 13.13 -4.83
C THR A 154 13.57 14.61 -4.50
N SER A 155 12.97 15.52 -5.28
CA SER A 155 12.98 16.97 -5.00
C SER A 155 12.34 17.32 -3.66
N GLU A 156 11.32 16.59 -3.23
CA GLU A 156 10.60 16.83 -1.97
C GLU A 156 11.24 16.07 -0.81
N LEU A 157 11.69 14.83 -1.05
CA LEU A 157 12.39 14.03 -0.03
C LEU A 157 13.72 14.68 0.41
N ASN A 158 14.39 15.40 -0.49
CA ASN A 158 15.63 16.14 -0.18
C ASN A 158 15.40 17.40 0.70
N LYS A 159 14.15 17.74 1.07
CA LYS A 159 13.80 18.88 1.94
C LYS A 159 13.51 18.46 3.40
N MET A 160 13.76 17.19 3.78
CA MET A 160 13.34 16.53 5.05
C MET A 160 14.49 15.98 5.92
#